data_AF-A0A945IUZ8-F1
#
_entry.id   AF-A0A945IUZ8-F1
#
_cell.length_a   1.000
_cell.length_b   1.000
_cell.length_c   1.000
_cell.angle_alpha   90.00
_cell.angle_beta   90.00
_cell.angle_gamma   90.00
#
_symmetry.space_group_name_H-M   'P 1'
#
loop_
_entity.id
_entity.type
_entity.pdbx_description
1 polymer ?
#
loop_
_entity_poly.entity_id
_entity_poly.type
_entity_poly.pdbx_seq_one_letter_code
_entity_poly.pdbx_strand_id
1 'polypeptide(L)'
;MTKLLRIVPVVLASALMVPAFTPTVANANPVDQQRQRVEDIVDELERLEEDARRIGEEYVLAVDAQTLLDEEIVEAEARVAAKEAEINDLRGDLGEMAIRSFVGAGDTPLGPLFEDTDNLNAVMQRDELARVALSAGTVTTDDLNAIVKDLEVERAELGRKRTEAEQLAKSLVDAQERTERLTGEYTAARADAEAKLGELVAEEEARRAREAAARVKAEYEAQQRASAAANTTTSSGGSTSTSGGTSTSGGTSTSGGTSTSDSGGGSSAPAPSSPPPAVSSRSGTAVNAALSQQGVPYRYATSNPGVSFDCSGLTKYAWAQAGVYLPHQSRAQYASIPHVAKGAAQPGDLIFFYSPISHVSVYLGGGQHVHAPNTGSVVKVGSVNWGKVSGVGRPG
;
A
#
# COMPACT_ATOMS: atom_id res chain seq x y z
N MET A 1 29.97 26.48 -7.28
CA MET A 1 30.99 25.94 -6.35
C MET A 1 30.76 24.45 -6.20
N THR A 2 31.70 23.70 -6.77
CA THR A 2 31.80 22.25 -6.87
C THR A 2 31.79 21.51 -5.54
N LYS A 3 31.08 20.38 -5.46
CA LYS A 3 31.58 19.17 -4.79
C LYS A 3 30.86 17.93 -5.32
N LEU A 4 31.56 17.23 -6.22
CA LEU A 4 31.39 15.81 -6.47
C LEU A 4 31.87 15.05 -5.22
N LEU A 5 31.09 14.08 -4.73
CA LEU A 5 31.63 12.99 -3.91
C LEU A 5 31.31 11.66 -4.58
N ARG A 6 32.39 10.96 -4.91
CA ARG A 6 32.45 9.62 -5.51
C ARG A 6 31.97 8.58 -4.51
N ILE A 7 31.09 7.70 -4.98
CA ILE A 7 30.82 6.38 -4.41
C ILE A 7 32.01 5.48 -4.78
N VAL A 8 32.64 4.84 -3.78
CA VAL A 8 33.59 3.74 -3.98
C VAL A 8 32.98 2.48 -3.38
N PRO A 9 32.82 1.39 -4.14
CA PRO A 9 32.40 0.10 -3.59
C PRO A 9 33.64 -0.63 -3.04
N VAL A 10 33.60 -1.04 -1.77
CA VAL A 10 34.62 -1.93 -1.19
C VAL A 10 34.24 -3.37 -1.51
N VAL A 11 34.99 -3.96 -2.44
CA VAL A 11 35.01 -5.40 -2.74
C VAL A 11 35.87 -6.09 -1.67
N LEU A 12 35.28 -7.00 -0.89
CA LEU A 12 36.01 -7.82 0.07
C LEU A 12 36.39 -9.15 -0.61
N ALA A 13 37.65 -9.26 -1.03
CA ALA A 13 38.22 -10.49 -1.56
C ALA A 13 38.70 -11.40 -0.41
N SER A 14 38.29 -12.67 -0.48
CA SER A 14 38.67 -13.76 0.40
C SER A 14 40.13 -14.21 0.16
N ALA A 15 40.89 -14.45 1.22
CA ALA A 15 42.06 -15.34 1.18
C ALA A 15 42.32 -15.96 2.57
N LEU A 16 42.17 -17.29 2.63
CA LEU A 16 42.49 -18.18 3.75
C LEU A 16 44.01 -18.26 3.99
N MET A 17 44.43 -18.22 5.27
CA MET A 17 45.56 -19.02 5.75
C MET A 17 45.54 -19.16 7.29
N VAL A 18 45.57 -20.40 7.77
CA VAL A 18 45.67 -20.89 9.18
C VAL A 18 47.06 -21.57 9.27
N PRO A 19 47.90 -21.48 10.35
CA PRO A 19 47.55 -21.90 11.73
C PRO A 19 48.27 -21.22 12.93
N ALA A 20 47.64 -21.28 14.11
CA ALA A 20 48.20 -21.78 15.39
C ALA A 20 47.15 -21.56 16.50
N PHE A 21 46.59 -22.65 17.02
CA PHE A 21 45.59 -22.64 18.09
C PHE A 21 46.26 -22.39 19.45
N THR A 22 45.80 -21.36 20.16
CA THR A 22 45.87 -21.27 21.63
C THR A 22 44.43 -21.34 22.17
N PRO A 23 44.19 -21.93 23.36
CA PRO A 23 42.83 -22.12 23.86
C PRO A 23 42.24 -20.75 24.25
N THR A 24 41.34 -20.24 23.41
CA THR A 24 40.50 -19.10 23.77
C THR A 24 39.43 -19.60 24.73
N VAL A 25 39.39 -18.98 25.91
CA VAL A 25 38.27 -19.09 26.85
C VAL A 25 37.00 -18.73 26.09
N ALA A 26 36.04 -19.64 26.02
CA ALA A 26 34.75 -19.44 25.38
C ALA A 26 33.98 -18.32 26.10
N ASN A 27 34.23 -17.08 25.70
CA ASN A 27 33.29 -15.98 25.89
C ASN A 27 32.41 -15.96 24.65
N ALA A 28 31.09 -16.02 24.84
CA ALA A 28 30.12 -15.77 23.78
C ALA A 28 30.55 -14.50 23.02
N ASN A 29 30.70 -14.64 21.70
CA ASN A 29 31.34 -13.62 20.88
C ASN A 29 30.50 -12.34 20.95
N PRO A 30 31.06 -11.18 21.37
CA PRO A 30 30.29 -9.93 21.47
C PRO A 30 29.63 -9.52 20.14
N VAL A 31 30.21 -9.94 19.01
CA VAL A 31 29.65 -9.74 17.66
C VAL A 31 28.32 -10.47 17.46
N ASP A 32 28.14 -11.67 18.05
CA ASP A 32 26.90 -12.44 17.90
C ASP A 32 25.76 -11.78 18.70
N GLN A 33 26.07 -11.25 19.89
CA GLN A 33 25.09 -10.46 20.66
C GLN A 33 24.70 -9.16 19.93
N GLN A 34 25.64 -8.47 19.31
CA GLN A 34 25.35 -7.25 18.55
C GLN A 34 24.50 -7.54 17.31
N ARG A 35 24.77 -8.65 16.59
CA ARG A 35 23.94 -9.11 15.47
C ARG A 35 22.50 -9.39 15.89
N GLN A 36 22.33 -10.10 17.00
CA GLN A 36 21.00 -10.46 17.49
C GLN A 36 20.18 -9.23 17.90
N ARG A 37 20.81 -8.21 18.53
CA ARG A 37 20.13 -6.93 18.82
C ARG A 37 19.68 -6.20 17.57
N VAL A 38 20.47 -6.24 16.49
CA VAL A 38 20.08 -5.63 15.21
C VAL A 38 18.91 -6.39 14.59
N GLU A 39 18.93 -7.73 14.65
CA GLU A 39 17.81 -8.57 14.20
C GLU A 39 16.52 -8.26 14.98
N ASP A 40 16.58 -8.19 16.32
CA ASP A 40 15.43 -7.86 17.16
C ASP A 40 14.82 -6.49 16.82
N ILE A 41 15.67 -5.48 16.58
CA ILE A 41 15.24 -4.14 16.17
C ILE A 41 14.55 -4.17 14.80
N VAL A 42 15.11 -4.91 13.84
CA VAL A 42 14.54 -5.05 12.50
C VAL A 42 13.18 -5.73 12.57
N ASP A 43 13.06 -6.81 13.36
CA ASP A 43 11.81 -7.54 13.54
C ASP A 43 10.72 -6.66 14.18
N GLU A 44 11.07 -5.84 15.17
CA GLU A 44 10.14 -4.89 15.80
C GLU A 44 9.65 -3.83 14.80
N LEU A 45 10.56 -3.29 13.98
CA LEU A 45 10.20 -2.34 12.92
C LEU A 45 9.31 -2.97 11.85
N GLU A 46 9.60 -4.22 11.43
CA GLU A 46 8.74 -4.94 10.48
C GLU A 46 7.33 -5.13 11.03
N ARG A 47 7.19 -5.51 12.30
CA ARG A 47 5.87 -5.69 12.94
C ARG A 47 5.07 -4.41 13.02
N LEU A 48 5.68 -3.31 13.48
CA LEU A 48 4.99 -2.02 13.55
C LEU A 48 4.59 -1.51 12.17
N GLU A 49 5.40 -1.79 11.14
CA GLU A 49 5.06 -1.45 9.77
C GLU A 49 3.89 -2.29 9.24
N GLU A 50 3.86 -3.58 9.54
CA GLU A 50 2.74 -4.47 9.18
C GLU A 50 1.43 -4.03 9.88
N ASP A 51 1.48 -3.64 11.15
CA ASP A 51 0.31 -3.14 11.88
C ASP A 51 -0.21 -1.80 11.32
N ALA A 52 0.68 -0.86 11.03
CA ALA A 52 0.31 0.42 10.42
C ALA A 52 -0.35 0.21 9.05
N ARG A 53 0.16 -0.74 8.26
CA ARG A 53 -0.42 -1.11 6.95
C ARG A 53 -1.80 -1.76 7.10
N ARG A 54 -1.98 -2.69 8.03
CA ARG A 54 -3.27 -3.36 8.27
C ARG A 54 -4.36 -2.38 8.68
N ILE A 55 -4.08 -1.50 9.64
CA ILE A 55 -5.03 -0.45 10.05
C ILE A 55 -5.32 0.47 8.87
N GLY A 56 -4.32 0.66 8.01
CA GLY A 56 -4.46 1.38 6.78
C GLY A 56 -5.41 0.73 5.75
N GLU A 57 -5.62 -0.57 5.77
CA GLU A 57 -6.66 -1.15 4.91
C GLU A 57 -8.05 -1.05 5.52
N GLU A 58 -8.14 -1.18 6.84
CA GLU A 58 -9.40 -1.16 7.58
C GLU A 58 -10.09 0.21 7.47
N TYR A 59 -9.36 1.33 7.55
CA TYR A 59 -10.02 2.63 7.44
C TYR A 59 -10.42 2.99 6.00
N VAL A 60 -9.66 2.64 4.97
CA VAL A 60 -10.11 2.94 3.59
C VAL A 60 -11.36 2.14 3.25
N LEU A 61 -11.47 0.89 3.72
CA LEU A 61 -12.72 0.13 3.65
C LEU A 61 -13.90 0.86 4.29
N ALA A 62 -13.69 1.43 5.47
CA ALA A 62 -14.73 2.15 6.18
C ALA A 62 -15.12 3.46 5.46
N VAL A 63 -14.19 4.15 4.80
CA VAL A 63 -14.49 5.34 3.99
C VAL A 63 -15.29 4.98 2.73
N ASP A 64 -14.93 3.90 2.04
CA ASP A 64 -15.70 3.40 0.89
C ASP A 64 -17.11 2.97 1.32
N ALA A 65 -17.24 2.27 2.45
CA ALA A 65 -18.53 1.88 3.01
C ALA A 65 -19.39 3.09 3.39
N GLN A 66 -18.79 4.14 3.95
CA GLN A 66 -19.48 5.40 4.25
C GLN A 66 -20.03 6.04 2.98
N THR A 67 -19.22 6.08 1.91
CA THR A 67 -19.62 6.69 0.63
C THR A 67 -20.82 5.97 0.01
N LEU A 68 -20.78 4.63 -0.01
CA LEU A 68 -21.90 3.82 -0.51
C LEU A 68 -23.16 4.03 0.33
N LEU A 69 -23.02 4.10 1.65
CA LEU A 69 -24.15 4.31 2.56
C LEU A 69 -24.77 5.70 2.39
N ASP A 70 -23.96 6.73 2.14
CA ASP A 70 -24.43 8.09 1.85
C ASP A 70 -25.22 8.13 0.52
N GLU A 71 -24.77 7.43 -0.52
CA GLU A 71 -25.53 7.27 -1.78
C GLU A 71 -26.88 6.58 -1.55
N GLU A 72 -26.88 5.47 -0.79
CA GLU A 72 -28.09 4.74 -0.43
C GLU A 72 -29.08 5.57 0.40
N ILE A 73 -28.59 6.49 1.23
CA ILE A 73 -29.40 7.44 2.00
C ILE A 73 -30.09 8.43 1.06
N VAL A 74 -29.36 9.00 0.09
CA VAL A 74 -29.92 9.94 -0.89
C VAL A 74 -31.04 9.26 -1.72
N GLU A 75 -30.82 8.02 -2.15
CA GLU A 75 -31.85 7.27 -2.86
C GLU A 75 -33.08 6.96 -1.99
N ALA A 76 -32.87 6.61 -0.71
CA ALA A 76 -33.96 6.38 0.23
C ALA A 76 -34.75 7.65 0.53
N GLU A 77 -34.08 8.81 0.67
CA GLU A 77 -34.74 10.11 0.81
C GLU A 77 -35.61 10.44 -0.39
N ALA A 78 -35.13 10.17 -1.61
CA ALA A 78 -35.92 10.36 -2.82
C ALA A 78 -37.17 9.46 -2.87
N ARG A 79 -37.05 8.18 -2.45
CA ARG A 79 -38.21 7.26 -2.36
C ARG A 79 -39.24 7.72 -1.32
N VAL A 80 -38.78 8.17 -0.16
CA VAL A 80 -39.64 8.73 0.90
C VAL A 80 -40.38 9.97 0.37
N ALA A 81 -39.68 10.90 -0.27
CA ALA A 81 -40.29 12.10 -0.85
C ALA A 81 -41.33 11.77 -1.94
N ALA A 82 -41.04 10.78 -2.80
CA ALA A 82 -41.97 10.33 -3.82
C ALA A 82 -43.26 9.74 -3.22
N LYS A 83 -43.14 8.87 -2.21
CA LYS A 83 -44.30 8.30 -1.51
C LYS A 83 -45.10 9.37 -0.75
N GLU A 84 -44.45 10.37 -0.17
CA GLU A 84 -45.14 11.50 0.47
C GLU A 84 -45.94 12.34 -0.53
N ALA A 85 -45.37 12.59 -1.72
CA ALA A 85 -46.08 13.26 -2.80
C ALA A 85 -47.30 12.45 -3.27
N GLU A 86 -47.13 11.14 -3.48
CA GLU A 86 -48.22 10.22 -3.85
C GLU A 86 -49.35 10.24 -2.80
N ILE A 87 -49.02 10.18 -1.50
CA ILE A 87 -50.03 10.28 -0.43
C ILE A 87 -50.77 11.62 -0.48
N ASN A 88 -50.08 12.73 -0.77
CA ASN A 88 -50.71 14.04 -0.85
C ASN A 88 -51.66 14.13 -2.05
N ASP A 89 -51.29 13.58 -3.19
CA ASP A 89 -52.14 13.51 -4.39
C ASP A 89 -53.39 12.66 -4.11
N LEU A 90 -53.23 11.46 -3.53
CA LEU A 90 -54.35 10.58 -3.16
C LEU A 90 -55.29 11.23 -2.14
N ARG A 91 -54.76 12.00 -1.17
CA ARG A 91 -55.57 12.76 -0.22
C ARG A 91 -56.33 13.90 -0.91
N GLY A 92 -55.71 14.55 -1.89
CA GLY A 92 -56.35 15.57 -2.74
C GLY A 92 -57.53 14.99 -3.51
N ASP A 93 -57.32 13.87 -4.18
CA ASP A 93 -58.34 13.16 -4.96
C ASP A 93 -59.51 12.69 -4.07
N LEU A 94 -59.21 12.06 -2.93
CA LEU A 94 -60.22 11.66 -1.94
C LEU A 94 -60.99 12.87 -1.39
N GLY A 95 -60.32 14.00 -1.17
CA GLY A 95 -60.94 15.25 -0.76
C GLY A 95 -61.90 15.81 -1.81
N GLU A 96 -61.50 15.83 -3.08
CA GLU A 96 -62.35 16.29 -4.18
C GLU A 96 -63.56 15.38 -4.37
N MET A 97 -63.39 14.06 -4.30
CA MET A 97 -64.49 13.11 -4.35
C MET A 97 -65.47 13.31 -3.19
N ALA A 98 -64.96 13.53 -1.98
CA ALA A 98 -65.81 13.78 -0.81
C ALA A 98 -66.61 15.09 -0.96
N ILE A 99 -65.99 16.16 -1.46
CA ILE A 99 -66.67 17.44 -1.74
C ILE A 99 -67.71 17.24 -2.85
N ARG A 100 -67.38 16.56 -3.95
CA ARG A 100 -68.30 16.31 -5.06
C ARG A 100 -69.49 15.45 -4.63
N SER A 101 -69.27 14.44 -3.78
CA SER A 101 -70.35 13.64 -3.20
C SER A 101 -71.22 14.43 -2.23
N PHE A 102 -70.63 15.33 -1.42
CA PHE A 102 -71.36 16.11 -0.43
C PHE A 102 -72.13 17.28 -1.05
N VAL A 103 -71.54 17.98 -2.02
CA VAL A 103 -72.10 19.15 -2.71
C VAL A 103 -72.96 18.74 -3.91
N GLY A 104 -72.54 17.73 -4.68
CA GLY A 104 -73.29 17.20 -5.83
C GLY A 104 -74.54 16.42 -5.47
N ALA A 105 -74.69 16.00 -4.21
CA ALA A 105 -75.97 15.54 -3.66
C ALA A 105 -77.05 16.65 -3.60
N GLY A 106 -76.72 17.89 -4.01
CA GLY A 106 -77.68 18.98 -4.18
C GLY A 106 -78.35 19.08 -5.56
N ASP A 107 -77.88 18.38 -6.59
CA ASP A 107 -78.37 18.58 -7.98
C ASP A 107 -78.84 17.33 -8.73
N THR A 108 -78.71 16.13 -8.16
CA THR A 108 -79.63 15.04 -8.51
C THR A 108 -80.91 15.28 -7.74
N PRO A 109 -82.08 15.49 -8.38
CA PRO A 109 -83.32 15.48 -7.65
C PRO A 109 -83.43 14.08 -7.05
N LEU A 110 -83.27 13.96 -5.73
CA LEU A 110 -83.73 12.79 -4.99
C LEU A 110 -85.27 12.70 -4.99
N GLY A 111 -85.94 13.67 -5.65
CA GLY A 111 -87.38 13.69 -5.91
C GLY A 111 -87.94 12.37 -6.43
N PRO A 112 -87.44 11.78 -7.53
CA PRO A 112 -87.98 10.53 -8.07
C PRO A 112 -87.74 9.31 -7.18
N LEU A 113 -86.84 9.41 -6.20
CA LEU A 113 -86.57 8.36 -5.21
C LEU A 113 -87.65 8.30 -4.11
N PHE A 114 -88.43 9.38 -3.95
CA PHE A 114 -89.51 9.49 -2.97
C PHE A 114 -90.89 9.75 -3.60
N GLU A 115 -90.97 9.93 -4.93
CA GLU A 115 -92.19 10.35 -5.63
C GLU A 115 -92.92 9.19 -6.35
N ASP A 116 -92.30 8.03 -6.57
CA ASP A 116 -92.97 6.90 -7.22
C ASP A 116 -92.58 5.52 -6.61
N THR A 117 -93.48 4.94 -5.82
CA THR A 117 -93.27 3.62 -5.16
C THR A 117 -93.53 2.42 -6.07
N ASP A 118 -93.99 2.62 -7.31
CA ASP A 118 -94.60 1.54 -8.08
C ASP A 118 -93.79 1.04 -9.29
N ASN A 119 -92.63 1.65 -9.65
CA ASN A 119 -91.84 1.09 -10.77
C ASN A 119 -90.34 1.45 -10.85
N LEU A 120 -89.63 1.52 -9.72
CA LEU A 120 -88.16 1.59 -9.72
C LEU A 120 -87.58 0.18 -9.79
N ASN A 121 -87.17 -0.23 -10.99
CA ASN A 121 -86.43 -1.45 -11.21
C ASN A 121 -85.17 -1.41 -10.32
N ALA A 122 -85.12 -2.21 -9.25
CA ALA A 122 -84.03 -2.24 -8.28
C ALA A 122 -82.65 -2.43 -8.95
N VAL A 123 -82.64 -2.97 -10.17
CA VAL A 123 -81.47 -3.11 -11.03
C VAL A 123 -80.93 -1.76 -11.52
N MET A 124 -81.76 -0.76 -11.84
CA MET A 124 -81.28 0.56 -12.30
C MET A 124 -80.77 1.43 -11.15
N GLN A 125 -81.41 1.40 -9.97
CA GLN A 125 -80.85 2.05 -8.77
C GLN A 125 -79.53 1.43 -8.36
N ARG A 126 -79.41 0.10 -8.48
CA ARG A 126 -78.17 -0.62 -8.18
C ARG A 126 -77.12 -0.41 -9.27
N ASP A 127 -77.49 -0.28 -10.54
CA ASP A 127 -76.60 0.07 -11.65
C ASP A 127 -76.09 1.51 -11.51
N GLU A 128 -76.92 2.44 -11.05
CA GLU A 128 -76.51 3.84 -10.85
C GLU A 128 -75.66 4.03 -9.58
N LEU A 129 -75.99 3.36 -8.47
CA LEU A 129 -75.14 3.31 -7.28
C LEU A 129 -73.82 2.56 -7.55
N ALA A 130 -73.87 1.48 -8.34
CA ALA A 130 -72.67 0.79 -8.80
C ALA A 130 -71.87 1.68 -9.76
N ARG A 131 -72.50 2.44 -10.65
CA ARG A 131 -71.83 3.43 -11.51
C ARG A 131 -71.24 4.57 -10.71
N VAL A 132 -71.85 5.05 -9.62
CA VAL A 132 -71.25 6.05 -8.73
C VAL A 132 -70.06 5.46 -7.96
N ALA A 133 -70.18 4.22 -7.50
CA ALA A 133 -69.08 3.49 -6.86
C ALA A 133 -67.95 3.10 -7.84
N LEU A 134 -68.26 2.85 -9.12
CA LEU A 134 -67.30 2.57 -10.20
C LEU A 134 -66.77 3.85 -10.87
N SER A 135 -67.53 4.95 -10.89
CA SER A 135 -67.12 6.26 -11.42
C SER A 135 -66.32 7.06 -10.40
N ALA A 136 -66.35 6.66 -9.13
CA ALA A 136 -65.36 7.03 -8.12
C ALA A 136 -64.02 6.28 -8.30
N GLY A 137 -63.81 5.65 -9.47
CA GLY A 137 -62.67 4.80 -9.78
C GLY A 137 -61.31 5.38 -9.40
N THR A 138 -60.50 4.47 -8.86
CA THR A 138 -59.02 4.36 -8.81
C THR A 138 -58.23 4.89 -7.62
N VAL A 139 -58.85 5.34 -6.53
CA VAL A 139 -58.14 5.53 -5.25
C VAL A 139 -58.99 5.02 -4.09
N THR A 140 -58.65 3.87 -3.52
CA THR A 140 -59.35 3.34 -2.34
C THR A 140 -58.63 3.73 -1.05
N THR A 141 -59.36 3.74 0.07
CA THR A 141 -58.74 3.86 1.40
C THR A 141 -57.71 2.76 1.67
N ASP A 142 -57.85 1.60 1.01
CA ASP A 142 -56.92 0.48 1.12
C ASP A 142 -55.59 0.79 0.41
N ASP A 143 -55.62 1.45 -0.76
CA ASP A 143 -54.42 1.90 -1.46
C ASP A 143 -53.67 2.97 -0.66
N LEU A 144 -54.41 3.93 -0.08
CA LEU A 144 -53.83 4.94 0.82
C LEU A 144 -53.18 4.29 2.04
N ASN A 145 -53.86 3.32 2.67
CA ASN A 145 -53.32 2.59 3.82
C ASN A 145 -52.07 1.78 3.45
N ALA A 146 -52.03 1.17 2.27
CA ALA A 146 -50.87 0.43 1.78
C ALA A 146 -49.65 1.37 1.59
N ILE A 147 -49.84 2.52 0.94
CA ILE A 147 -48.74 3.47 0.69
C ILE A 147 -48.26 4.13 1.99
N VAL A 148 -49.17 4.44 2.92
CA VAL A 148 -48.79 4.93 4.26
C VAL A 148 -47.93 3.92 5.00
N LYS A 149 -48.30 2.63 4.96
CA LYS A 149 -47.52 1.56 5.59
C LYS A 149 -46.14 1.40 4.94
N ASP A 150 -46.07 1.46 3.61
CA ASP A 150 -44.79 1.41 2.90
C ASP A 150 -43.91 2.63 3.23
N LEU A 151 -44.51 3.82 3.35
CA LEU A 151 -43.79 5.03 3.76
C LEU A 151 -43.21 4.88 5.17
N GLU A 152 -43.93 4.28 6.10
CA GLU A 152 -43.42 3.99 7.45
C GLU A 152 -42.21 3.04 7.40
N VAL A 153 -42.25 2.01 6.55
CA VAL A 153 -41.13 1.08 6.35
C VAL A 153 -39.92 1.80 5.74
N GLU A 154 -40.10 2.58 4.69
CA GLU A 154 -39.01 3.34 4.04
C GLU A 154 -38.40 4.38 4.99
N ARG A 155 -39.22 5.08 5.78
CA ARG A 155 -38.73 6.02 6.82
C ARG A 155 -37.94 5.29 7.92
N ALA A 156 -38.38 4.10 8.34
CA ALA A 156 -37.65 3.30 9.31
C ALA A 156 -36.31 2.78 8.74
N GLU A 157 -36.28 2.39 7.46
CA GLU A 157 -35.05 2.02 6.76
C GLU A 157 -34.08 3.19 6.61
N LEU A 158 -34.56 4.35 6.16
CA LEU A 158 -33.77 5.58 6.10
C LEU A 158 -33.19 5.94 7.48
N GLY A 159 -34.00 5.82 8.54
CA GLY A 159 -33.56 6.04 9.92
C GLY A 159 -32.42 5.08 10.32
N ARG A 160 -32.55 3.78 10.01
CA ARG A 160 -31.49 2.79 10.27
C ARG A 160 -30.21 3.12 9.50
N LYS A 161 -30.29 3.44 8.21
CA LYS A 161 -29.13 3.82 7.39
C LYS A 161 -28.42 5.05 7.91
N ARG A 162 -29.17 6.10 8.30
CA ARG A 162 -28.61 7.31 8.91
C ARG A 162 -27.88 7.01 10.23
N THR A 163 -28.44 6.17 11.10
CA THR A 163 -27.76 5.76 12.34
C THR A 163 -26.50 4.94 12.06
N GLU A 164 -26.54 4.03 11.08
CA GLU A 164 -25.36 3.28 10.66
C GLU A 164 -24.26 4.19 10.11
N ALA A 165 -24.63 5.18 9.28
CA ALA A 165 -23.70 6.18 8.74
C ALA A 165 -23.08 7.05 9.83
N GLU A 166 -23.84 7.43 10.85
CA GLU A 166 -23.32 8.19 11.99
C GLU A 166 -22.35 7.35 12.85
N GLN A 167 -22.67 6.07 13.10
CA GLN A 167 -21.78 5.16 13.82
C GLN A 167 -20.49 4.88 13.05
N LEU A 168 -20.60 4.67 11.74
CA LEU A 168 -19.45 4.44 10.87
C LEU A 168 -18.56 5.69 10.80
N ALA A 169 -19.14 6.88 10.63
CA ALA A 169 -18.41 8.15 10.67
C ALA A 169 -17.65 8.34 12.00
N LYS A 170 -18.26 7.99 13.13
CA LYS A 170 -17.56 8.02 14.43
C LYS A 170 -16.40 7.03 14.49
N SER A 171 -16.62 5.81 14.02
CA SER A 171 -15.57 4.79 13.98
C SER A 171 -14.38 5.17 13.08
N LEU A 172 -14.65 5.93 12.00
CA LEU A 172 -13.63 6.48 11.11
C LEU A 172 -12.75 7.51 11.82
N VAL A 173 -13.35 8.41 12.61
CA VAL A 173 -12.60 9.37 13.45
C VAL A 173 -11.73 8.61 14.46
N ASP A 174 -12.29 7.64 15.18
CA ASP A 174 -11.54 6.82 16.15
C ASP A 174 -10.41 6.03 15.47
N ALA A 175 -10.63 5.51 14.26
CA ALA A 175 -9.61 4.83 13.47
C ALA A 175 -8.52 5.79 12.98
N GLN A 176 -8.86 7.01 12.60
CA GLN A 176 -7.89 8.05 12.24
C GLN A 176 -6.99 8.39 13.44
N GLU A 177 -7.58 8.68 14.62
CA GLU A 177 -6.81 8.97 15.83
C GLU A 177 -5.88 7.81 16.23
N ARG A 178 -6.36 6.56 16.15
CA ARG A 178 -5.53 5.38 16.39
C ARG A 178 -4.36 5.29 15.41
N THR A 179 -4.59 5.61 14.14
CA THR A 179 -3.56 5.59 13.09
C THR A 179 -2.51 6.66 13.32
N GLU A 180 -2.92 7.88 13.70
CA GLU A 180 -2.02 8.97 14.05
C GLU A 180 -1.17 8.63 15.28
N ARG A 181 -1.77 8.04 16.31
CA ARG A 181 -1.05 7.57 17.50
C ARG A 181 -0.02 6.49 17.15
N LEU A 182 -0.43 5.44 16.43
CA LEU A 182 0.48 4.35 16.03
C LEU A 182 1.58 4.84 15.08
N THR A 183 1.28 5.81 14.22
CA THR A 183 2.30 6.50 13.43
C THR A 183 3.33 7.17 14.34
N GLY A 184 2.87 7.90 15.37
CA GLY A 184 3.74 8.51 16.36
C GLY A 184 4.64 7.48 17.04
N GLU A 185 4.05 6.39 17.53
CA GLU A 185 4.76 5.26 18.15
C GLU A 185 5.80 4.65 17.20
N TYR A 186 5.44 4.39 15.94
CA TYR A 186 6.36 3.89 14.92
C TYR A 186 7.54 4.84 14.67
N THR A 187 7.26 6.13 14.50
CA THR A 187 8.34 7.12 14.25
C THR A 187 9.30 7.24 15.43
N ALA A 188 8.77 7.17 16.66
CA ALA A 188 9.59 7.17 17.87
C ALA A 188 10.43 5.90 17.98
N ALA A 189 9.82 4.71 17.78
CA ALA A 189 10.51 3.43 17.79
C ALA A 189 11.62 3.38 16.73
N ARG A 190 11.35 3.91 15.54
CA ARG A 190 12.35 4.01 14.47
C ARG A 190 13.51 4.93 14.82
N ALA A 191 13.23 6.10 15.42
CA ALA A 191 14.29 7.01 15.85
C ALA A 191 15.18 6.38 16.94
N ASP A 192 14.57 5.66 17.89
CA ASP A 192 15.28 4.91 18.92
C ASP A 192 16.13 3.77 18.33
N ALA A 193 15.58 3.03 17.37
CA ALA A 193 16.30 2.01 16.61
C ALA A 193 17.51 2.56 15.86
N GLU A 194 17.35 3.67 15.14
CA GLU A 194 18.44 4.35 14.42
C GLU A 194 19.53 4.84 15.38
N ALA A 195 19.15 5.36 16.55
CA ALA A 195 20.09 5.77 17.59
C ALA A 195 20.90 4.59 18.16
N LYS A 196 20.22 3.49 18.52
CA LYS A 196 20.87 2.25 19.00
C LYS A 196 21.82 1.67 17.96
N LEU A 197 21.42 1.66 16.69
CA LEU A 197 22.29 1.19 15.61
C LEU A 197 23.54 2.08 15.47
N GLY A 198 23.38 3.40 15.58
CA GLY A 198 24.50 4.34 15.59
C GLY A 198 25.49 4.09 16.73
N GLU A 199 24.99 3.81 17.93
CA GLU A 199 25.81 3.44 19.09
C GLU A 199 26.59 2.15 18.85
N LEU A 200 25.93 1.10 18.33
CA LEU A 200 26.56 -0.18 18.01
C LEU A 200 27.67 -0.03 16.95
N VAL A 201 27.45 0.79 15.91
CA VAL A 201 28.47 1.08 14.90
C VAL A 201 29.67 1.80 15.53
N ALA A 202 29.42 2.81 16.37
CA ALA A 202 30.49 3.54 17.05
C ALA A 202 31.31 2.65 18.01
N GLU A 203 30.65 1.73 18.72
CA GLU A 203 31.31 0.76 19.59
C GLU A 203 32.22 -0.19 18.79
N GLU A 204 31.73 -0.71 17.67
CA GLU A 204 32.50 -1.58 16.78
C GLU A 204 33.70 -0.85 16.13
N GLU A 205 33.52 0.40 15.71
CA GLU A 205 34.63 1.23 15.21
C GLU A 205 35.68 1.50 16.30
N ALA A 206 35.26 1.81 17.53
CA ALA A 206 36.16 2.02 18.65
C ALA A 206 36.93 0.75 19.01
N ARG A 207 36.29 -0.43 18.92
CA ARG A 207 36.96 -1.73 19.12
C ARG A 207 38.05 -1.93 18.07
N ARG A 208 37.73 -1.75 16.79
CA ARG A 208 38.70 -1.88 15.69
C ARG A 208 39.87 -0.90 15.83
N ALA A 209 39.61 0.33 16.26
CA ALA A 209 40.65 1.33 16.51
C ALA A 209 41.60 0.90 17.64
N ARG A 210 41.07 0.34 18.73
CA ARG A 210 41.89 -0.19 19.85
C ARG A 210 42.75 -1.38 19.40
N GLU A 211 42.18 -2.29 18.62
CA GLU A 211 42.90 -3.44 18.07
C GLU A 211 44.02 -2.99 17.11
N ALA A 212 43.75 -2.02 16.24
CA ALA A 212 44.76 -1.43 15.36
C ALA A 212 45.87 -0.72 16.15
N ALA A 213 45.52 0.07 17.18
CA ALA A 213 46.49 0.73 18.03
C ALA A 213 47.36 -0.27 18.81
N ALA A 214 46.78 -1.37 19.30
CA ALA A 214 47.51 -2.44 19.97
C ALA A 214 48.49 -3.14 19.00
N ARG A 215 48.08 -3.38 17.76
CA ARG A 215 48.96 -3.93 16.70
C ARG A 215 50.14 -3.02 16.41
N VAL A 216 49.89 -1.73 16.17
CA VAL A 216 50.96 -0.74 15.92
C VAL A 216 51.92 -0.66 17.10
N LYS A 217 51.40 -0.65 18.34
CA LYS A 217 52.23 -0.65 19.55
C LYS A 217 53.10 -1.91 19.64
N ALA A 218 52.54 -3.09 19.40
CA ALA A 218 53.27 -4.35 19.42
C ALA A 218 54.37 -4.41 18.34
N GLU A 219 54.08 -3.91 17.14
CA GLU A 219 55.06 -3.80 16.05
C GLU A 219 56.22 -2.87 16.41
N TYR A 220 55.92 -1.70 17.01
CA TYR A 220 56.93 -0.77 17.46
C TYR A 220 57.83 -1.36 18.56
N GLU A 221 57.24 -2.04 19.56
CA GLU A 221 57.99 -2.73 20.61
C GLU A 221 58.86 -3.87 20.04
N ALA A 222 58.37 -4.61 19.05
CA ALA A 222 59.16 -5.65 18.36
C ALA A 222 60.35 -5.05 17.60
N GLN A 223 60.16 -3.93 16.89
CA GLN A 223 61.24 -3.22 16.20
C GLN A 223 62.32 -2.73 17.17
N GLN A 224 61.92 -2.19 18.34
CA GLN A 224 62.87 -1.78 19.38
C GLN A 224 63.68 -2.96 19.95
N ARG A 225 63.03 -4.12 20.17
CA ARG A 225 63.74 -5.32 20.63
C ARG A 225 64.73 -5.83 19.58
N ALA A 226 64.36 -5.81 18.30
CA ALA A 226 65.23 -6.22 17.21
C ALA A 226 66.46 -5.31 17.06
N SER A 227 66.27 -3.99 17.17
CA SER A 227 67.39 -3.03 17.12
C SER A 227 68.31 -3.12 18.34
N ALA A 228 67.77 -3.37 19.54
CA ALA A 228 68.58 -3.63 20.73
C ALA A 228 69.42 -4.91 20.60
N ALA A 229 68.85 -6.00 20.08
CA ALA A 229 69.56 -7.27 19.84
C ALA A 229 70.67 -7.15 18.77
N ALA A 230 70.44 -6.35 17.72
CA ALA A 230 71.45 -6.05 16.70
C ALA A 230 72.66 -5.27 17.27
N ASN A 231 72.41 -4.38 18.24
CA ASN A 231 73.47 -3.60 18.89
C ASN A 231 74.33 -4.46 19.83
N THR A 232 73.76 -5.46 20.50
CA THR A 232 74.51 -6.44 21.33
C THR A 232 75.37 -7.39 20.48
N THR A 233 74.92 -7.74 19.28
CA THR A 233 75.65 -8.60 18.34
C THR A 233 76.85 -7.87 17.70
N THR A 234 76.74 -6.55 17.50
CA THR A 234 77.81 -5.73 16.91
C THR A 234 78.97 -5.46 17.88
N SER A 235 78.73 -5.48 19.20
CA SER A 235 79.76 -5.24 20.23
C SER A 235 80.52 -6.50 20.69
N SER A 236 80.19 -7.69 20.16
CA SER A 236 80.80 -8.97 20.57
C SER A 236 81.47 -9.76 19.42
N GLY A 237 81.54 -9.20 18.21
CA GLY A 237 82.03 -9.89 17.01
C GLY A 237 83.14 -9.15 16.27
N GLY A 238 84.31 -8.99 16.90
CA GLY A 238 85.54 -8.59 16.22
C GLY A 238 86.36 -9.80 15.77
N SER A 239 86.37 -10.06 14.45
CA SER A 239 87.39 -10.79 13.67
C SER A 239 87.46 -12.32 13.74
N THR A 240 87.09 -12.99 12.65
CA THR A 240 87.95 -13.97 11.95
C THR A 240 87.51 -14.08 10.49
N SER A 241 88.44 -13.76 9.59
CA SER A 241 88.35 -13.97 8.15
C SER A 241 88.83 -15.37 7.77
N THR A 242 88.10 -16.12 6.93
CA THR A 242 88.72 -17.05 5.97
C THR A 242 87.81 -17.27 4.76
N SER A 243 88.47 -17.21 3.61
CA SER A 243 88.06 -17.39 2.22
C SER A 243 87.53 -18.78 1.83
N GLY A 244 86.69 -18.82 0.80
CA GLY A 244 86.44 -20.01 -0.03
C GLY A 244 85.26 -19.81 -0.98
N GLY A 245 85.54 -19.45 -2.24
CA GLY A 245 84.52 -19.16 -3.25
C GLY A 245 84.00 -20.36 -4.04
N THR A 246 83.00 -20.12 -4.91
CA THR A 246 82.98 -20.40 -6.37
C THR A 246 81.53 -20.51 -6.89
N SER A 247 81.20 -19.62 -7.85
CA SER A 247 80.28 -19.70 -9.02
C SER A 247 78.90 -20.36 -8.88
N THR A 248 77.81 -19.82 -9.45
CA THR A 248 77.57 -19.79 -10.92
C THR A 248 76.39 -18.86 -11.27
N SER A 249 76.54 -18.09 -12.38
CA SER A 249 75.55 -17.63 -13.40
C SER A 249 74.11 -17.26 -13.00
N GLY A 250 73.48 -16.20 -13.51
CA GLY A 250 73.76 -15.32 -14.64
C GLY A 250 72.55 -14.38 -14.83
N GLY A 251 72.78 -13.11 -15.16
CA GLY A 251 72.30 -12.52 -16.42
C GLY A 251 71.30 -11.38 -16.12
N THR A 252 71.77 -10.15 -15.96
CA THR A 252 71.89 -9.10 -17.00
C THR A 252 70.55 -8.56 -17.50
N SER A 253 70.38 -7.26 -17.25
CA SER A 253 69.44 -6.27 -17.75
C SER A 253 69.05 -6.42 -19.22
N THR A 254 67.90 -5.88 -19.65
CA THR A 254 67.78 -4.56 -20.32
C THR A 254 66.35 -4.38 -20.86
N SER A 255 65.84 -3.13 -20.77
CA SER A 255 64.96 -2.38 -21.69
C SER A 255 63.64 -2.96 -22.22
N GLY A 256 62.64 -2.07 -22.26
CA GLY A 256 61.76 -1.98 -23.42
C GLY A 256 60.33 -1.60 -23.10
N GLY A 257 60.02 -0.30 -23.12
CA GLY A 257 58.66 0.13 -23.43
C GLY A 257 58.39 -0.03 -24.93
N THR A 258 57.14 -0.30 -25.31
CA THR A 258 56.32 0.46 -26.27
C THR A 258 55.11 -0.37 -26.71
N SER A 259 53.99 0.33 -26.73
CA SER A 259 52.67 0.15 -27.34
C SER A 259 52.53 -0.76 -28.56
N THR A 260 51.38 -1.46 -28.62
CA THR A 260 50.43 -1.61 -29.77
C THR A 260 49.35 -2.63 -29.36
N SER A 261 48.12 -2.20 -29.08
CA SER A 261 46.98 -2.05 -30.01
C SER A 261 46.21 -3.36 -30.29
N ASP A 262 44.91 -3.27 -29.99
CA ASP A 262 43.80 -3.64 -30.87
C ASP A 262 42.92 -4.87 -30.55
N SER A 263 41.64 -4.65 -30.85
CA SER A 263 40.53 -5.59 -31.11
C SER A 263 39.91 -6.28 -29.89
N GLY A 264 38.64 -6.07 -29.52
CA GLY A 264 37.47 -5.75 -30.34
C GLY A 264 36.73 -7.04 -30.73
N GLY A 265 35.53 -7.25 -30.20
CA GLY A 265 34.64 -8.37 -30.52
C GLY A 265 33.85 -8.79 -29.28
N GLY A 266 32.60 -8.38 -29.04
CA GLY A 266 31.53 -8.25 -30.02
C GLY A 266 30.92 -9.63 -30.29
N SER A 267 30.28 -10.24 -29.29
CA SER A 267 29.41 -11.39 -29.50
C SER A 267 27.96 -10.99 -29.29
N SER A 268 27.35 -10.71 -30.43
CA SER A 268 25.94 -10.49 -30.66
C SER A 268 25.10 -11.63 -30.09
N ALA A 269 24.08 -11.27 -29.31
CA ALA A 269 22.99 -12.15 -28.94
C ALA A 269 22.22 -12.62 -30.19
N PRO A 270 21.73 -13.88 -30.23
CA PRO A 270 20.81 -14.32 -31.26
C PRO A 270 19.42 -13.72 -31.01
N ALA A 271 18.85 -13.09 -32.02
CA ALA A 271 17.48 -12.58 -32.00
C ALA A 271 16.47 -13.75 -32.09
N PRO A 272 15.42 -13.80 -31.25
CA PRO A 272 14.26 -14.62 -31.52
C PRO A 272 13.27 -13.88 -32.45
N SER A 273 12.94 -14.55 -33.55
CA SER A 273 11.87 -14.19 -34.48
C SER A 273 10.51 -14.58 -33.91
N SER A 274 9.77 -13.61 -33.37
CA SER A 274 8.29 -13.49 -33.32
C SER A 274 7.93 -12.18 -32.59
N PRO A 275 6.99 -11.34 -33.08
CA PRO A 275 6.56 -10.18 -32.32
C PRO A 275 5.84 -10.64 -31.03
N PRO A 276 6.24 -10.18 -29.84
CA PRO A 276 5.47 -10.41 -28.62
C PRO A 276 4.11 -9.70 -28.70
N PRO A 277 3.06 -10.20 -27.99
CA PRO A 277 1.79 -9.47 -27.87
C PRO A 277 2.08 -8.08 -27.31
N ALA A 278 1.40 -7.05 -27.82
CA ALA A 278 1.61 -5.67 -27.41
C ALA A 278 1.52 -5.56 -25.88
N VAL A 279 2.65 -5.36 -25.21
CA VAL A 279 2.66 -4.73 -23.89
C VAL A 279 1.93 -3.41 -24.08
N SER A 280 0.76 -3.30 -23.49
CA SER A 280 -0.17 -2.22 -23.79
C SER A 280 0.50 -0.86 -23.50
N SER A 281 0.21 0.15 -24.31
CA SER A 281 0.56 1.55 -24.01
C SER A 281 0.13 1.97 -22.60
N ARG A 282 -0.84 1.26 -22.01
CA ARG A 282 -1.38 1.43 -20.67
C ARG A 282 -0.40 1.11 -19.56
N SER A 283 0.27 -0.05 -19.59
CA SER A 283 1.24 -0.42 -18.55
C SER A 283 2.41 0.58 -18.46
N GLY A 284 2.90 1.04 -19.61
CA GLY A 284 3.92 2.10 -19.67
C GLY A 284 3.43 3.42 -19.09
N THR A 285 2.20 3.84 -19.41
CA THR A 285 1.58 5.03 -18.82
C THR A 285 1.44 4.91 -17.30
N ALA A 286 0.96 3.77 -16.79
CA ALA A 286 0.82 3.55 -15.36
C ALA A 286 2.16 3.58 -14.63
N VAL A 287 3.19 2.91 -15.17
CA VAL A 287 4.55 2.94 -14.62
C VAL A 287 5.10 4.36 -14.57
N ASN A 288 4.98 5.12 -15.66
CA ASN A 288 5.48 6.49 -15.72
C ASN A 288 4.72 7.41 -14.74
N ALA A 289 3.41 7.23 -14.61
CA ALA A 289 2.59 7.98 -13.65
C ALA A 289 3.00 7.67 -12.21
N ALA A 290 3.24 6.40 -11.86
CA ALA A 290 3.69 6.05 -10.52
C ALA A 290 5.10 6.61 -10.22
N LEU A 291 6.03 6.51 -11.17
CA LEU A 291 7.38 7.05 -11.04
C LEU A 291 7.39 8.59 -10.95
N SER A 292 6.46 9.29 -11.60
CA SER A 292 6.38 10.76 -11.51
C SER A 292 6.02 11.26 -10.12
N GLN A 293 5.52 10.37 -9.24
CA GLN A 293 5.19 10.69 -7.86
C GLN A 293 6.33 10.36 -6.88
N GLN A 294 7.49 9.91 -7.36
CA GLN A 294 8.62 9.60 -6.48
C GLN A 294 9.00 10.82 -5.62
N GLY A 295 9.19 10.59 -4.32
CA GLY A 295 9.43 11.64 -3.33
C GLY A 295 8.16 12.25 -2.72
N VAL A 296 6.97 11.99 -3.28
CA VAL A 296 5.71 12.43 -2.67
C VAL A 296 5.51 11.73 -1.32
N PRO A 297 5.20 12.46 -0.24
CA PRO A 297 5.02 11.89 1.09
C PRO A 297 3.96 10.79 1.16
N TYR A 298 4.21 9.77 1.98
CA TYR A 298 3.14 8.87 2.36
C TYR A 298 2.14 9.61 3.27
N ARG A 299 0.87 9.55 2.92
CA ARG A 299 -0.23 9.84 3.84
C ARG A 299 -1.28 8.77 3.68
N TYR A 300 -1.84 8.43 4.82
CA TYR A 300 -2.81 7.38 4.89
C TYR A 300 -4.13 7.75 4.19
N ALA A 301 -4.75 6.80 3.47
CA ALA A 301 -6.01 6.96 2.75
C ALA A 301 -6.01 8.07 1.69
N THR A 302 -4.84 8.49 1.20
CA THR A 302 -4.75 9.57 0.22
C THR A 302 -4.38 9.04 -1.17
N SER A 303 -4.90 9.74 -2.17
CA SER A 303 -4.58 9.54 -3.59
C SER A 303 -4.46 10.91 -4.27
N ASN A 304 -3.54 11.75 -3.76
CA ASN A 304 -3.42 13.15 -4.14
C ASN A 304 -2.07 13.42 -4.83
N PRO A 305 -2.04 13.47 -6.19
CA PRO A 305 -0.82 13.68 -6.96
C PRO A 305 -0.02 14.90 -6.49
N GLY A 306 1.28 14.72 -6.29
CA GLY A 306 2.20 15.77 -5.82
C GLY A 306 2.10 16.11 -4.33
N VAL A 307 1.06 15.66 -3.63
CA VAL A 307 0.81 16.01 -2.22
C VAL A 307 1.04 14.82 -1.30
N SER A 308 0.31 13.72 -1.55
CA SER A 308 0.50 12.49 -0.77
C SER A 308 -0.20 11.28 -1.38
N PHE A 309 0.31 10.09 -1.07
CA PHE A 309 -0.29 8.81 -1.43
C PHE A 309 -0.20 7.77 -0.31
N ASP A 310 -1.14 6.83 -0.27
CA ASP A 310 -0.92 5.49 0.29
C ASP A 310 -0.66 4.46 -0.83
N CYS A 311 -0.50 3.18 -0.46
CA CYS A 311 -0.10 2.13 -1.39
C CYS A 311 -1.12 1.92 -2.53
N SER A 312 -2.38 1.74 -2.18
CA SER A 312 -3.47 1.48 -3.14
C SER A 312 -3.96 2.75 -3.84
N GLY A 313 -3.82 3.92 -3.22
CA GLY A 313 -4.04 5.23 -3.83
C GLY A 313 -3.02 5.52 -4.93
N LEU A 314 -1.75 5.18 -4.72
CA LEU A 314 -0.72 5.31 -5.77
C LEU A 314 -1.04 4.44 -6.99
N THR A 315 -1.41 3.17 -6.79
CA THR A 315 -1.73 2.26 -7.90
C THR A 315 -3.03 2.66 -8.61
N LYS A 316 -4.04 3.09 -7.85
CA LYS A 316 -5.29 3.67 -8.36
C LYS A 316 -5.02 4.86 -9.26
N TYR A 317 -4.25 5.84 -8.78
CA TYR A 317 -3.87 7.00 -9.57
C TYR A 317 -3.09 6.60 -10.83
N ALA A 318 -2.08 5.75 -10.70
CA ALA A 318 -1.22 5.33 -11.80
C ALA A 318 -2.02 4.67 -12.93
N TRP A 319 -2.88 3.70 -12.60
CA TRP A 319 -3.71 3.01 -13.58
C TRP A 319 -4.88 3.84 -14.10
N ALA A 320 -5.38 4.81 -13.33
CA ALA A 320 -6.32 5.80 -13.82
C ALA A 320 -5.73 6.65 -14.96
N GLN A 321 -4.43 6.97 -14.93
CA GLN A 321 -3.75 7.64 -16.05
C GLN A 321 -3.73 6.79 -17.32
N ALA A 322 -3.82 5.47 -17.17
CA ALA A 322 -3.91 4.49 -18.25
C ALA A 322 -5.36 4.11 -18.60
N GLY A 323 -6.36 4.80 -18.03
CA GLY A 323 -7.78 4.57 -18.27
C GLY A 323 -8.33 3.28 -17.67
N VAL A 324 -7.73 2.79 -16.57
CA VAL A 324 -8.19 1.62 -15.82
C VAL A 324 -8.58 2.08 -14.41
N TYR A 325 -9.83 1.81 -14.03
CA TYR A 325 -10.31 2.07 -12.68
C TYR A 325 -9.83 0.98 -11.73
N LEU A 326 -9.37 1.39 -10.54
CA LEU A 326 -9.05 0.52 -9.44
C LEU A 326 -9.72 1.07 -8.17
N PRO A 327 -10.29 0.21 -7.31
CA PRO A 327 -10.78 0.64 -6.00
C PRO A 327 -9.60 1.14 -5.15
N HIS A 328 -9.86 2.02 -4.17
CA HIS A 328 -8.81 2.54 -3.28
C HIS A 328 -8.52 1.55 -2.14
N GLN A 329 -8.32 0.27 -2.44
CA GLN A 329 -8.03 -0.72 -1.41
C GLN A 329 -7.25 -1.88 -2.01
N SER A 330 -6.11 -2.26 -1.43
CA SER A 330 -5.22 -3.29 -1.99
C SER A 330 -5.90 -4.67 -2.13
N ARG A 331 -6.73 -5.07 -1.15
CA ARG A 331 -7.50 -6.32 -1.24
C ARG A 331 -8.54 -6.28 -2.36
N ALA A 332 -9.32 -5.20 -2.47
CA ALA A 332 -10.29 -5.05 -3.55
C ALA A 332 -9.61 -4.95 -4.91
N GLN A 333 -8.47 -4.26 -5.00
CA GLN A 333 -7.66 -4.24 -6.23
C GLN A 333 -7.21 -5.64 -6.61
N TYR A 334 -6.74 -6.44 -5.65
CA TYR A 334 -6.38 -7.82 -5.91
C TYR A 334 -7.58 -8.65 -6.37
N ALA A 335 -8.74 -8.46 -5.75
CA ALA A 335 -9.97 -9.18 -6.11
C ALA A 335 -10.55 -8.75 -7.46
N SER A 336 -10.32 -7.51 -7.90
CA SER A 336 -10.94 -6.93 -9.09
C SER A 336 -10.16 -7.12 -10.39
N ILE A 337 -8.95 -7.68 -10.35
CA ILE A 337 -8.08 -7.81 -11.53
C ILE A 337 -7.65 -9.26 -11.82
N PRO A 338 -7.39 -9.61 -13.10
CA PRO A 338 -6.83 -10.92 -13.46
C PRO A 338 -5.50 -11.21 -12.76
N HIS A 339 -5.34 -12.44 -12.25
CA HIS A 339 -4.11 -12.87 -11.58
C HIS A 339 -3.12 -13.49 -12.56
N VAL A 340 -1.84 -13.25 -12.29
CA VAL A 340 -0.74 -13.83 -13.07
C VAL A 340 0.24 -14.54 -12.14
N ALA A 341 0.91 -15.57 -12.67
CA ALA A 341 1.95 -16.26 -11.92
C ALA A 341 3.08 -15.29 -11.55
N LYS A 342 3.64 -15.41 -10.34
CA LYS A 342 4.74 -14.53 -9.85
C LYS A 342 5.91 -14.46 -10.84
N GLY A 343 6.32 -15.60 -11.41
CA GLY A 343 7.40 -15.67 -12.41
C GLY A 343 7.07 -15.07 -13.77
N ALA A 344 5.80 -14.74 -14.03
CA ALA A 344 5.32 -14.10 -15.25
C ALA A 344 5.00 -12.60 -15.06
N ALA A 345 5.42 -12.02 -13.93
CA ALA A 345 5.25 -10.60 -13.65
C ALA A 345 5.97 -9.74 -14.71
N GLN A 346 5.26 -8.75 -15.23
CA GLN A 346 5.72 -7.80 -16.25
C GLN A 346 5.59 -6.37 -15.75
N PRO A 347 6.41 -5.41 -16.24
CA PRO A 347 6.28 -4.01 -15.88
C PRO A 347 4.83 -3.51 -16.04
N GLY A 348 4.32 -2.84 -15.01
CA GLY A 348 2.92 -2.42 -14.89
C GLY A 348 2.07 -3.33 -14.00
N ASP A 349 2.38 -4.63 -13.90
CA ASP A 349 1.65 -5.54 -13.02
C ASP A 349 1.68 -5.05 -11.56
N LEU A 350 0.60 -5.30 -10.84
CA LEU A 350 0.50 -4.98 -9.42
C LEU A 350 1.01 -6.16 -8.58
N ILE A 351 1.92 -5.88 -7.66
CA ILE A 351 2.47 -6.86 -6.72
C ILE A 351 1.81 -6.64 -5.36
N PHE A 352 1.18 -7.69 -4.82
CA PHE A 352 0.45 -7.66 -3.56
C PHE A 352 1.21 -8.44 -2.50
N PHE A 353 1.31 -7.89 -1.29
CA PHE A 353 2.14 -8.43 -0.21
C PHE A 353 1.29 -8.77 1.02
N TYR A 354 1.83 -9.70 1.83
CA TYR A 354 1.33 -10.14 3.13
C TYR A 354 0.01 -10.96 3.08
N SER A 355 -0.26 -11.68 4.16
CA SER A 355 -1.49 -12.48 4.33
C SER A 355 -2.06 -12.22 5.72
N PRO A 356 -3.19 -11.50 5.86
CA PRO A 356 -3.98 -10.87 4.79
C PRO A 356 -3.18 -9.86 3.94
N ILE A 357 -3.56 -9.68 2.67
CA ILE A 357 -2.97 -8.62 1.82
C ILE A 357 -3.12 -7.30 2.56
N SER A 358 -2.03 -6.55 2.69
CA SER A 358 -1.98 -5.24 3.37
C SER A 358 -1.18 -4.17 2.61
N HIS A 359 -0.61 -4.53 1.46
CA HIS A 359 0.22 -3.62 0.66
C HIS A 359 0.18 -3.99 -0.82
N VAL A 360 0.29 -2.97 -1.68
CA VAL A 360 0.39 -3.12 -3.14
C VAL A 360 1.45 -2.19 -3.72
N SER A 361 2.04 -2.57 -4.85
CA SER A 361 3.03 -1.77 -5.59
C SER A 361 2.92 -1.98 -7.09
N VAL A 362 3.47 -1.06 -7.89
CA VAL A 362 3.58 -1.21 -9.35
C VAL A 362 4.93 -1.83 -9.69
N TYR A 363 4.92 -2.98 -10.38
CA TYR A 363 6.15 -3.66 -10.81
C TYR A 363 6.84 -2.90 -11.95
N LEU A 364 8.15 -2.78 -11.87
CA LEU A 364 8.99 -2.09 -12.86
C LEU A 364 9.78 -3.05 -13.75
N GLY A 365 9.73 -4.36 -13.46
CA GLY A 365 10.65 -5.33 -14.04
C GLY A 365 11.96 -5.43 -13.26
N GLY A 366 12.78 -6.44 -13.58
CA GLY A 366 14.09 -6.63 -12.97
C GLY A 366 14.07 -6.82 -11.45
N GLY A 367 12.96 -7.30 -10.89
CA GLY A 367 12.79 -7.45 -9.44
C GLY A 367 12.57 -6.13 -8.69
N GLN A 368 12.25 -5.04 -9.39
CA GLN A 368 12.00 -3.73 -8.78
C GLN A 368 10.53 -3.33 -8.83
N HIS A 369 10.11 -2.49 -7.89
CA HIS A 369 8.78 -1.89 -7.85
C HIS A 369 8.84 -0.42 -7.43
N VAL A 370 7.79 0.33 -7.73
CA VAL A 370 7.52 1.65 -7.11
C VAL A 370 6.33 1.51 -6.16
N HIS A 371 6.47 2.05 -4.96
CA HIS A 371 5.44 1.96 -3.92
C HIS A 371 5.42 3.18 -3.00
N ALA A 372 4.30 3.37 -2.30
CA ALA A 372 4.18 4.23 -1.13
C ALA A 372 4.17 3.32 0.11
N PRO A 373 5.30 3.13 0.82
CA PRO A 373 5.47 2.03 1.77
C PRO A 373 4.67 2.20 3.07
N ASN A 374 4.86 3.33 3.74
CA ASN A 374 4.42 3.55 5.11
C ASN A 374 4.59 5.03 5.52
N THR A 375 3.96 5.37 6.64
CA THR A 375 4.05 6.71 7.21
C THR A 375 5.47 7.08 7.61
N GLY A 376 5.84 8.35 7.39
CA GLY A 376 7.21 8.83 7.58
C GLY A 376 8.16 8.50 6.42
N SER A 377 7.65 7.87 5.36
CA SER A 377 8.38 7.66 4.11
C SER A 377 7.74 8.43 2.95
N VAL A 378 8.27 8.19 1.76
CA VAL A 378 7.86 8.80 0.49
C VAL A 378 7.67 7.70 -0.55
N VAL A 379 6.95 8.01 -1.62
CA VAL A 379 6.94 7.16 -2.82
C VAL A 379 8.37 6.94 -3.28
N LYS A 380 8.77 5.67 -3.43
CA LYS A 380 10.15 5.30 -3.77
C LYS A 380 10.21 4.03 -4.59
N VAL A 381 11.35 3.84 -5.26
CA VAL A 381 11.69 2.59 -5.92
C VAL A 381 12.39 1.68 -4.90
N GLY A 382 12.03 0.41 -4.91
CA GLY A 382 12.60 -0.62 -4.04
C GLY A 382 12.75 -1.96 -4.74
N SER A 383 13.40 -2.90 -4.06
CA SER A 383 13.45 -4.31 -4.50
C SER A 383 12.22 -5.06 -3.98
N VAL A 384 11.63 -5.89 -4.84
CA VAL A 384 10.51 -6.74 -4.46
C VAL A 384 11.00 -7.87 -3.57
N ASN A 385 10.51 -7.93 -2.32
CA ASN A 385 10.69 -9.10 -1.47
C ASN A 385 9.68 -10.19 -1.85
N TRP A 386 10.05 -11.05 -2.79
CA TRP A 386 9.19 -12.13 -3.31
C TRP A 386 8.70 -13.13 -2.25
N GLY A 387 9.41 -13.25 -1.11
CA GLY A 387 9.00 -14.09 0.01
C GLY A 387 7.75 -13.58 0.74
N LYS A 388 7.51 -12.25 0.69
CA LYS A 388 6.33 -11.60 1.29
C LYS A 388 5.21 -11.37 0.27
N VAL A 389 5.39 -11.71 -1.01
CA VAL A 389 4.38 -11.53 -2.06
C VAL A 389 3.29 -12.60 -1.93
N SER A 390 2.04 -12.17 -1.86
CA SER A 390 0.86 -13.05 -1.84
C SER A 390 0.30 -13.31 -3.23
N GLY A 391 0.40 -12.34 -4.13
CA GLY A 391 -0.10 -12.47 -5.49
C GLY A 391 0.38 -11.37 -6.43
N VAL A 392 0.16 -11.59 -7.72
CA VAL A 392 0.41 -10.61 -8.77
C VAL A 392 -0.85 -10.49 -9.62
N GLY A 393 -1.25 -9.26 -9.94
CA GLY A 393 -2.40 -8.98 -10.78
C GLY A 393 -2.06 -8.07 -11.95
N ARG A 394 -2.78 -8.24 -13.07
CA ARG A 394 -2.60 -7.48 -14.31
C ARG A 394 -3.88 -6.70 -14.63
N PRO A 395 -3.94 -5.39 -14.32
CA PRO A 395 -5.15 -4.58 -14.50
C PRO A 395 -5.62 -4.35 -15.95
N GLY A 396 -4.75 -4.50 -16.96
CA GLY A 396 -5.10 -4.22 -18.36
C GLY A 396 -4.13 -4.74 -19.39
#